data_AF-A0A9E2HZL7-F1
#
_entry.id   AF-A0A9E2HZL7-F1
#
_cell.length_a   1.000
_cell.length_b   1.000
_cell.length_c   1.000
_cell.angle_alpha   90.00
_cell.angle_beta   90.00
_cell.angle_gamma   90.00
#
_symmetry.space_group_name_H-M   'P 1'
#
loop_
_entity.id
_entity.type
_entity.pdbx_description
1 polymer ?
#
loop_
_entity_poly.entity_id
_entity_poly.type
_entity_poly.pdbx_seq_one_letter_code
_entity_poly.pdbx_strand_id
1 'polypeptide(L)'
;MRENNYIQKGQILLANKLKNPPKEWDVNSDGKWNGYTPDCYFSFDNQGFDRSPDGNYTGWRAFGYYPFLGTFWPTNGSTDDVLIRLAPEFMQDENGEFDLEVYKLNLSIVESLIKQKNVAIDAVDENRYGIDLDQDGVLGIASEIVFKWEKPAYDAGTGKITGFSMHYAGRAKALLESNAYLIAPGLYPKNTEFLHSVRYIDTDENNQSIKMAPRMKELRYGKKLSWVNYAQLSNATLTDIKEKDAFPDRLRTIPGNTENGALNGLGWIYQGFIEDAKGELRPQNYEETQYCIGCHSGIGAVADSTFVFQRKFDKSHFQQGWYHWTQDANGLKNIKEPTTPEGNDEYSQYLEVNHAGDEFRANSEVMAKFFDANGSLIGSEAEKLHDDISYLLYPSVARAKELNKAYKVIVEEQSYIYGRDAHVKPVENVHREAEIDTPTRVTVVKY
;
A
#
# COMPACT_ATOMS: atom_id res chain seq x y z
N MET A 1 -0.50 -22.17 8.84
CA MET A 1 -0.78 -21.46 7.57
C MET A 1 -2.26 -21.43 7.21
N ARG A 2 -3.00 -22.56 7.30
CA ARG A 2 -4.42 -22.62 6.92
C ARG A 2 -5.41 -22.16 8.01
N GLU A 3 -4.94 -22.02 9.25
CA GLU A 3 -5.75 -21.46 10.32
C GLU A 3 -5.68 -19.92 10.32
N ASN A 4 -6.85 -19.28 10.35
CA ASN A 4 -6.97 -17.83 10.46
C ASN A 4 -6.61 -17.38 11.90
N ASN A 5 -5.58 -16.54 12.01
CA ASN A 5 -5.11 -15.96 13.28
C ASN A 5 -5.57 -14.52 13.51
N TYR A 6 -6.43 -13.99 12.63
CA TYR A 6 -6.97 -12.63 12.70
C TYR A 6 -8.45 -12.65 13.11
N ILE A 7 -9.28 -13.47 12.43
CA ILE A 7 -10.71 -13.64 12.74
C ILE A 7 -11.01 -15.08 13.12
N GLN A 8 -11.68 -15.24 14.26
CA GLN A 8 -12.28 -16.51 14.66
C GLN A 8 -13.69 -16.28 15.20
N LYS A 9 -14.63 -17.16 14.81
CA LYS A 9 -16.04 -17.09 15.25
C LYS A 9 -16.67 -15.69 15.02
N GLY A 10 -16.32 -15.04 13.91
CA GLY A 10 -16.83 -13.70 13.56
C GLY A 10 -16.26 -12.55 14.38
N GLN A 11 -15.22 -12.78 15.19
CA GLN A 11 -14.59 -11.74 15.99
C GLN A 11 -13.15 -11.50 15.56
N ILE A 12 -12.76 -10.23 15.52
CA ILE A 12 -11.37 -9.81 15.31
C ILE A 12 -10.62 -10.00 16.63
N LEU A 13 -9.72 -11.00 16.66
CA LEU A 13 -9.03 -11.45 17.87
C LEU A 13 -8.23 -10.32 18.51
N LEU A 14 -7.45 -9.60 17.70
CA LEU A 14 -6.59 -8.53 18.16
C LEU A 14 -7.41 -7.35 18.70
N ALA A 15 -8.47 -6.93 18.02
CA ALA A 15 -9.35 -5.86 18.48
C ALA A 15 -9.96 -6.16 19.86
N ASN A 16 -10.32 -7.42 20.12
CA ASN A 16 -10.78 -7.83 21.44
C ASN A 16 -9.69 -7.74 22.52
N LYS A 17 -8.44 -8.11 22.19
CA LYS A 17 -7.29 -8.02 23.10
C LYS A 17 -6.94 -6.57 23.42
N LEU A 18 -7.05 -5.66 22.44
CA LEU A 18 -6.77 -4.23 22.60
C LEU A 18 -7.80 -3.46 23.43
N LYS A 19 -8.98 -4.04 23.73
CA LYS A 19 -9.95 -3.45 24.68
C LYS A 19 -9.38 -3.34 26.10
N ASN A 20 -8.51 -4.27 26.48
CA ASN A 20 -7.78 -4.28 27.74
C ASN A 20 -6.33 -4.68 27.42
N PRO A 21 -5.51 -3.75 26.90
CA PRO A 21 -4.18 -4.09 26.43
C PRO A 21 -3.32 -4.65 27.58
N PRO A 22 -2.50 -5.67 27.31
CA PRO A 22 -1.41 -6.06 28.21
C PRO A 22 -0.52 -4.86 28.56
N LYS A 23 0.07 -4.86 29.76
CA LYS A 23 0.90 -3.76 30.27
C LYS A 23 2.09 -3.45 29.35
N GLU A 24 2.62 -4.46 28.68
CA GLU A 24 3.71 -4.33 27.73
C GLU A 24 3.33 -3.57 26.44
N TRP A 25 2.04 -3.42 26.13
CA TRP A 25 1.54 -2.70 24.97
C TRP A 25 1.00 -1.31 25.31
N ASP A 26 0.72 -1.07 26.59
CA ASP A 26 0.21 0.17 27.16
C ASP A 26 1.38 1.07 27.62
N VAL A 27 1.86 1.89 26.69
CA VAL A 27 3.10 2.68 26.88
C VAL A 27 2.91 3.76 27.94
N ASN A 28 1.70 4.30 28.08
CA ASN A 28 1.39 5.35 29.04
C ASN A 28 0.79 4.84 30.37
N SER A 29 0.52 3.53 30.47
CA SER A 29 -0.05 2.85 31.65
C SER A 29 -1.45 3.34 32.04
N ASP A 30 -2.27 3.77 31.07
CA ASP A 30 -3.65 4.24 31.30
C ASP A 30 -4.72 3.14 31.13
N GLY A 31 -4.32 1.94 30.74
CA GLY A 31 -5.17 0.79 30.51
C GLY A 31 -5.97 0.82 29.21
N LYS A 32 -5.63 1.71 28.27
CA LYS A 32 -6.33 1.89 26.98
C LYS A 32 -5.35 1.81 25.83
N TRP A 33 -5.86 1.35 24.69
CA TRP A 33 -5.09 1.37 23.45
C TRP A 33 -5.39 2.67 22.69
N ASN A 34 -4.37 3.50 22.47
CA ASN A 34 -4.51 4.79 21.78
C ASN A 34 -4.25 4.73 20.26
N GLY A 35 -3.79 3.58 19.73
CA GLY A 35 -3.52 3.37 18.31
C GLY A 35 -4.71 2.91 17.48
N TYR A 36 -4.41 2.42 16.27
CA TYR A 36 -5.41 1.79 15.42
C TYR A 36 -5.91 0.49 16.05
N THR A 37 -7.24 0.34 16.14
CA THR A 37 -7.88 -0.90 16.54
C THR A 37 -8.44 -1.56 15.29
N PRO A 38 -8.01 -2.79 14.93
CA PRO A 38 -8.45 -3.43 13.70
C PRO A 38 -9.96 -3.60 13.63
N ASP A 39 -10.57 -3.13 12.55
CA ASP A 39 -12.03 -3.14 12.33
C ASP A 39 -12.44 -3.64 10.94
N CYS A 40 -11.48 -4.06 10.11
CA CYS A 40 -11.74 -4.72 8.83
C CYS A 40 -12.00 -6.22 9.04
N TYR A 41 -13.05 -6.76 8.40
CA TYR A 41 -13.42 -8.17 8.50
C TYR A 41 -12.88 -9.04 7.35
N PHE A 42 -12.30 -8.42 6.32
CA PHE A 42 -11.89 -9.07 5.07
C PHE A 42 -13.04 -9.89 4.44
N SER A 43 -14.26 -9.38 4.54
CA SER A 43 -15.48 -9.97 4.01
C SER A 43 -16.05 -9.07 2.92
N PHE A 44 -15.57 -9.27 1.70
CA PHE A 44 -15.81 -8.34 0.59
C PHE A 44 -17.09 -8.68 -0.20
N ASP A 45 -17.85 -7.65 -0.55
CA ASP A 45 -18.88 -7.75 -1.58
C ASP A 45 -18.29 -7.71 -3.01
N ASN A 46 -19.14 -7.80 -4.02
CA ASN A 46 -18.76 -7.83 -5.44
C ASN A 46 -18.20 -6.50 -5.99
N GLN A 47 -18.07 -5.47 -5.16
CA GLN A 47 -17.47 -4.18 -5.50
C GLN A 47 -16.22 -3.89 -4.64
N GLY A 48 -15.74 -4.91 -3.91
CA GLY A 48 -14.55 -4.86 -3.08
C GLY A 48 -14.77 -4.19 -1.72
N PHE A 49 -16.01 -3.87 -1.31
CA PHE A 49 -16.27 -3.27 -0.01
C PHE A 49 -16.33 -4.32 1.09
N ASP A 50 -15.62 -4.07 2.18
CA ASP A 50 -15.64 -4.91 3.37
C ASP A 50 -16.94 -4.73 4.16
N ARG A 51 -17.46 -5.86 4.65
CA ARG A 51 -18.71 -5.95 5.41
C ARG A 51 -18.47 -6.48 6.80
N SER A 52 -19.08 -5.84 7.78
CA SER A 52 -19.15 -6.38 9.14
C SER A 52 -20.13 -7.57 9.20
N PRO A 53 -20.09 -8.39 10.28
CA PRO A 53 -20.95 -9.56 10.43
C PRO A 53 -22.46 -9.28 10.44
N ASP A 54 -22.86 -8.04 10.72
CA ASP A 54 -24.24 -7.54 10.66
C ASP A 54 -24.63 -7.03 9.25
N GLY A 55 -23.72 -7.08 8.28
CA GLY A 55 -23.95 -6.69 6.88
C GLY A 55 -23.65 -5.22 6.55
N ASN A 56 -23.27 -4.40 7.55
CA ASN A 56 -22.95 -2.99 7.35
C ASN A 56 -21.60 -2.80 6.63
N TYR A 57 -21.41 -1.64 5.98
CA TYR A 57 -20.13 -1.27 5.39
C TYR A 57 -19.17 -0.80 6.49
N THR A 58 -17.94 -1.31 6.50
CA THR A 58 -16.89 -0.85 7.42
C THR A 58 -16.15 0.40 6.92
N GLY A 59 -16.42 0.78 5.67
CA GLY A 59 -15.72 1.83 4.95
C GLY A 59 -14.45 1.36 4.25
N TRP A 60 -13.91 0.18 4.58
CA TRP A 60 -12.76 -0.36 3.87
C TRP A 60 -13.14 -0.88 2.48
N ARG A 61 -12.31 -0.59 1.49
CA ARG A 61 -12.45 -1.12 0.12
C ARG A 61 -11.13 -1.65 -0.40
N ALA A 62 -11.13 -2.89 -0.86
CA ALA A 62 -9.98 -3.52 -1.49
C ALA A 62 -9.84 -3.10 -2.96
N PHE A 63 -8.61 -3.13 -3.45
CA PHE A 63 -8.31 -2.92 -4.86
C PHE A 63 -7.15 -3.81 -5.32
N GLY A 64 -7.19 -4.22 -6.59
CA GLY A 64 -6.09 -4.92 -7.24
C GLY A 64 -5.03 -3.92 -7.72
N TYR A 65 -3.77 -4.32 -7.70
CA TYR A 65 -2.63 -3.49 -8.09
C TYR A 65 -1.49 -4.34 -8.65
N TYR A 66 -0.60 -3.70 -9.41
CA TYR A 66 0.69 -4.28 -9.80
C TYR A 66 1.61 -4.36 -8.58
N PRO A 67 2.06 -5.54 -8.13
CA PRO A 67 3.00 -5.64 -7.02
C PRO A 67 4.26 -4.78 -7.24
N PHE A 68 4.73 -4.11 -6.20
CA PHE A 68 5.98 -3.34 -6.27
C PHE A 68 7.17 -4.30 -6.44
N LEU A 69 8.21 -3.83 -7.11
CA LEU A 69 9.33 -4.66 -7.58
C LEU A 69 10.11 -5.28 -6.41
N GLY A 70 10.46 -6.57 -6.52
CA GLY A 70 11.24 -7.31 -5.53
C GLY A 70 10.43 -7.72 -4.28
N THR A 71 10.49 -6.91 -3.23
CA THR A 71 10.22 -7.32 -1.83
C THR A 71 8.90 -8.07 -1.62
N PHE A 72 7.82 -7.59 -2.24
CA PHE A 72 6.44 -8.05 -1.96
C PHE A 72 5.92 -9.08 -2.96
N TRP A 73 6.81 -9.73 -3.70
CA TRP A 73 6.42 -10.78 -4.62
C TRP A 73 6.17 -12.11 -3.90
N PRO A 74 5.14 -12.89 -4.29
CA PRO A 74 4.94 -14.24 -3.74
C PRO A 74 6.17 -15.12 -3.87
N THR A 75 6.94 -14.98 -4.95
CA THR A 75 8.19 -15.73 -5.14
C THR A 75 9.28 -15.40 -4.10
N ASN A 76 9.13 -14.29 -3.38
CA ASN A 76 10.00 -13.85 -2.28
C ASN A 76 9.38 -14.10 -0.89
N GLY A 77 8.23 -14.78 -0.83
CA GLY A 77 7.75 -15.46 0.38
C GLY A 77 6.50 -14.88 0.99
N SER A 78 5.95 -13.80 0.44
CA SER A 78 4.74 -13.16 0.97
C SER A 78 3.74 -12.87 -0.14
N THR A 79 2.46 -13.11 0.15
CA THR A 79 1.34 -12.54 -0.60
C THR A 79 0.79 -11.38 0.20
N ASP A 80 0.32 -10.32 -0.44
CA ASP A 80 -0.28 -9.20 0.24
C ASP A 80 -1.54 -8.65 -0.43
N ASP A 81 -2.24 -7.80 0.31
CA ASP A 81 -3.40 -7.06 -0.12
C ASP A 81 -3.36 -5.63 0.44
N VAL A 82 -4.05 -4.71 -0.21
CA VAL A 82 -4.21 -3.33 0.28
C VAL A 82 -5.68 -2.92 0.19
N LEU A 83 -6.14 -2.26 1.25
CA LEU A 83 -7.44 -1.64 1.33
C LEU A 83 -7.28 -0.15 1.64
N ILE A 84 -8.18 0.66 1.12
CA ILE A 84 -8.28 2.09 1.41
C ILE A 84 -9.58 2.36 2.18
N ARG A 85 -9.51 3.34 3.09
CA ARG A 85 -10.69 3.97 3.68
C ARG A 85 -10.52 5.48 3.69
N LEU A 86 -11.51 6.22 3.16
CA LEU A 86 -11.58 7.67 3.35
C LEU A 86 -12.33 7.98 4.65
N ALA A 87 -12.22 9.22 5.14
CA ALA A 87 -12.95 9.63 6.33
C ALA A 87 -14.48 9.57 6.11
N PRO A 88 -15.30 9.45 7.17
CA PRO A 88 -16.74 9.34 7.06
C PRO A 88 -17.40 10.45 6.22
N GLU A 89 -16.85 11.66 6.22
CA GLU A 89 -17.40 12.78 5.44
C GLU A 89 -17.31 12.58 3.93
N PHE A 90 -16.43 11.69 3.45
CA PHE A 90 -16.33 11.29 2.05
C PHE A 90 -17.35 10.20 1.66
N MET A 91 -18.09 9.67 2.63
CA MET A 91 -19.13 8.66 2.42
C MET A 91 -20.52 9.21 2.66
N GLN A 92 -20.64 10.53 2.88
CA GLN A 92 -21.88 11.18 3.30
C GLN A 92 -22.43 12.08 2.20
N ASP A 93 -23.74 12.03 2.00
CA ASP A 93 -24.48 12.98 1.19
C ASP A 93 -24.46 14.40 1.79
N GLU A 94 -25.17 15.34 1.18
CA GLU A 94 -25.24 16.73 1.66
C GLU A 94 -25.93 16.88 3.03
N ASN A 95 -26.74 15.89 3.43
CA ASN A 95 -27.44 15.86 4.72
C ASN A 95 -26.60 15.21 5.83
N GLY A 96 -25.45 14.61 5.48
CA GLY A 96 -24.59 13.89 6.42
C GLY A 96 -24.97 12.42 6.60
N GLU A 97 -25.85 11.87 5.77
CA GLU A 97 -26.24 10.47 5.77
C GLU A 97 -25.33 9.63 4.88
N PHE A 98 -25.10 8.37 5.23
CA PHE A 98 -24.24 7.48 4.44
C PHE A 98 -24.84 7.23 3.04
N ASP A 99 -24.05 7.49 2.00
CA ASP A 99 -24.38 7.24 0.60
C ASP A 99 -23.22 6.52 -0.09
N LEU A 100 -23.46 5.28 -0.52
CA LEU A 100 -22.46 4.44 -1.16
C LEU A 100 -21.97 5.02 -2.49
N GLU A 101 -22.84 5.65 -3.26
CA GLU A 101 -22.50 6.21 -4.57
C GLU A 101 -21.60 7.43 -4.40
N VAL A 102 -21.88 8.30 -3.41
CA VAL A 102 -20.97 9.37 -2.99
C VAL A 102 -19.60 8.80 -2.64
N TYR A 103 -19.56 7.70 -1.88
CA TYR A 103 -18.29 7.10 -1.50
C TYR A 103 -17.51 6.54 -2.69
N LYS A 104 -18.18 5.81 -3.59
CA LYS A 104 -17.59 5.31 -4.84
C LYS A 104 -17.02 6.45 -5.69
N LEU A 105 -17.75 7.55 -5.79
CA LEU A 105 -17.35 8.72 -6.56
C LEU A 105 -16.12 9.39 -5.94
N ASN A 106 -16.12 9.63 -4.63
CA ASN A 106 -14.98 10.21 -3.91
C ASN A 106 -13.72 9.35 -3.99
N LEU A 107 -13.84 8.02 -3.91
CA LEU A 107 -12.71 7.11 -4.13
C LEU A 107 -12.14 7.23 -5.55
N SER A 108 -13.01 7.38 -6.55
CA SER A 108 -12.61 7.49 -7.96
C SER A 108 -11.99 8.88 -8.26
N ILE A 109 -12.46 9.94 -7.59
CA ILE A 109 -11.84 11.28 -7.65
C ILE A 109 -10.43 11.23 -7.05
N VAL A 110 -10.27 10.59 -5.89
CA VAL A 110 -8.94 10.38 -5.28
C VAL A 110 -8.05 9.53 -6.18
N GLU A 111 -8.59 8.47 -6.80
CA GLU A 111 -7.87 7.67 -7.78
C GLU A 111 -7.35 8.53 -8.95
N SER A 112 -8.19 9.40 -9.51
CA SER A 112 -7.83 10.30 -10.60
C SER A 112 -6.74 11.29 -10.19
N LEU A 113 -6.84 11.88 -9.00
CA LEU A 113 -5.84 12.83 -8.49
C LEU A 113 -4.49 12.17 -8.24
N ILE A 114 -4.46 10.98 -7.64
CA ILE A 114 -3.19 10.31 -7.32
C ILE A 114 -2.51 9.81 -8.60
N LYS A 115 -3.27 9.23 -9.52
CA LYS A 115 -2.75 8.77 -10.81
C LYS A 115 -2.51 9.92 -11.79
N GLN A 116 -3.05 11.11 -11.53
CA GLN A 116 -3.01 12.29 -12.40
C GLN A 116 -3.49 11.98 -13.82
N LYS A 117 -4.60 11.22 -13.90
CA LYS A 117 -5.19 10.78 -15.16
C LYS A 117 -6.69 10.61 -15.04
N ASN A 118 -7.35 10.54 -16.19
CA ASN A 118 -8.76 10.24 -16.24
C ASN A 118 -9.06 8.86 -15.66
N VAL A 119 -10.20 8.74 -14.99
CA VAL A 119 -10.66 7.49 -14.39
C VAL A 119 -12.08 7.24 -14.85
N ALA A 120 -12.27 6.18 -15.63
CA ALA A 120 -13.59 5.75 -16.04
C ALA A 120 -14.42 5.29 -14.83
N ILE A 121 -15.68 5.68 -14.79
CA ILE A 121 -16.65 5.36 -13.73
C ILE A 121 -17.90 4.69 -14.32
N ASP A 122 -18.79 4.20 -13.48
CA ASP A 122 -20.16 3.90 -13.90
C ASP A 122 -20.87 5.23 -14.23
N ALA A 123 -21.88 5.22 -15.11
CA ALA A 123 -22.57 6.44 -15.51
C ALA A 123 -23.22 7.14 -14.30
N VAL A 124 -22.90 8.42 -14.11
CA VAL A 124 -23.36 9.25 -12.99
C VAL A 124 -24.04 10.51 -13.52
N ASP A 125 -25.19 10.86 -12.94
CA ASP A 125 -25.84 12.15 -13.18
C ASP A 125 -25.22 13.23 -12.28
N GLU A 126 -24.43 14.10 -12.89
CA GLU A 126 -23.71 15.19 -12.25
C GLU A 126 -24.65 16.20 -11.58
N ASN A 127 -25.88 16.35 -12.08
CA ASN A 127 -26.87 17.26 -11.50
C ASN A 127 -27.20 16.88 -10.05
N ARG A 128 -27.10 15.60 -9.69
CA ARG A 128 -27.33 15.12 -8.32
C ARG A 128 -26.29 15.64 -7.34
N TYR A 129 -25.06 15.87 -7.80
CA TYR A 129 -23.92 16.24 -6.96
C TYR A 129 -23.47 17.69 -7.18
N GLY A 130 -23.98 18.34 -8.23
CA GLY A 130 -23.62 19.70 -8.63
C GLY A 130 -22.12 19.84 -8.89
N ILE A 131 -21.49 18.82 -9.48
CA ILE A 131 -20.07 18.80 -9.83
C ILE A 131 -19.93 18.30 -11.27
N ASP A 132 -19.12 19.00 -12.03
CA ASP A 132 -18.76 18.66 -13.41
C ASP A 132 -17.55 17.70 -13.37
N LEU A 133 -17.84 16.40 -13.44
CA LEU A 133 -16.89 15.30 -13.32
C LEU A 133 -16.05 15.13 -14.59
N ASP A 134 -16.64 15.33 -15.76
CA ASP A 134 -15.94 15.22 -17.04
C ASP A 134 -15.37 16.56 -17.56
N GLN A 135 -15.65 17.65 -16.85
CA GLN A 135 -15.13 18.99 -17.09
C GLN A 135 -15.45 19.55 -18.48
N ASP A 136 -16.63 19.21 -19.02
CA ASP A 136 -17.12 19.72 -20.31
C ASP A 136 -17.85 21.09 -20.19
N GLY A 137 -18.10 21.54 -18.95
CA GLY A 137 -18.76 22.80 -18.62
C GLY A 137 -20.28 22.72 -18.47
N VAL A 138 -20.89 21.52 -18.57
CA VAL A 138 -22.33 21.29 -18.49
C VAL A 138 -22.62 20.10 -17.58
N LEU A 139 -23.51 20.27 -16.59
CA LEU A 139 -23.91 19.14 -15.74
C LEU A 139 -24.79 18.15 -16.53
N GLY A 140 -24.29 16.94 -16.72
CA GLY A 140 -24.91 15.89 -17.51
C GLY A 140 -24.69 14.49 -16.96
N ILE A 141 -24.63 13.52 -17.87
CA ILE A 141 -24.27 12.13 -17.54
C ILE A 141 -22.80 11.93 -17.86
N ALA A 142 -21.98 11.79 -16.82
CA ALA A 142 -20.57 11.49 -16.96
C ALA A 142 -20.29 10.00 -16.78
N SER A 143 -19.39 9.45 -17.60
CA SER A 143 -18.87 8.07 -17.46
C SER A 143 -17.37 8.03 -17.15
N GLU A 144 -16.77 9.19 -16.91
CA GLU A 144 -15.37 9.37 -16.62
C GLU A 144 -15.18 10.56 -15.70
N ILE A 145 -14.23 10.46 -14.77
CA ILE A 145 -13.68 11.60 -14.05
C ILE A 145 -12.50 12.09 -14.86
N VAL A 146 -12.62 13.27 -15.45
CA VAL A 146 -11.57 13.88 -16.26
C VAL A 146 -10.58 14.59 -15.38
N PHE A 147 -9.31 14.21 -15.51
CA PHE A 147 -8.21 14.90 -14.84
C PHE A 147 -7.76 16.09 -15.69
N LYS A 148 -8.43 17.22 -15.49
CA LYS A 148 -7.99 18.53 -15.98
C LYS A 148 -7.76 19.42 -14.78
N TRP A 149 -6.51 19.51 -14.34
CA TRP A 149 -6.15 20.27 -13.15
C TRP A 149 -5.80 21.71 -13.49
N GLU A 150 -6.62 22.63 -12.99
CA GLU A 150 -6.31 24.06 -12.92
C GLU A 150 -5.96 24.43 -11.48
N LYS A 151 -4.82 25.12 -11.32
CA LYS A 151 -4.32 25.52 -10.00
C LYS A 151 -5.30 26.51 -9.38
N PRO A 152 -5.88 26.21 -8.19
CA PRO A 152 -6.83 27.11 -7.55
C PRO A 152 -6.14 28.38 -7.05
N ALA A 153 -6.91 29.46 -6.92
CA ALA A 153 -6.44 30.76 -6.46
C ALA A 153 -6.24 30.73 -4.94
N TYR A 154 -5.14 31.34 -4.47
CA TYR A 154 -4.88 31.56 -3.04
C TYR A 154 -5.03 33.04 -2.73
N ASP A 155 -5.95 33.37 -1.81
CA ASP A 155 -6.13 34.72 -1.29
C ASP A 155 -5.30 34.89 -0.01
N ALA A 156 -4.22 35.66 -0.10
CA ALA A 156 -3.34 35.94 1.04
C ALA A 156 -4.00 36.76 2.16
N GLY A 157 -5.07 37.51 1.87
CA GLY A 157 -5.79 38.31 2.86
C GLY A 157 -6.69 37.47 3.76
N THR A 158 -7.29 36.40 3.22
CA THR A 158 -8.19 35.50 3.94
C THR A 158 -7.56 34.14 4.29
N GLY A 159 -6.44 33.80 3.66
CA GLY A 159 -5.80 32.48 3.75
C GLY A 159 -6.58 31.38 3.03
N LYS A 160 -7.56 31.72 2.19
CA LYS A 160 -8.45 30.75 1.53
C LYS A 160 -7.96 30.36 0.15
N ILE A 161 -8.29 29.12 -0.22
CA ILE A 161 -8.09 28.58 -1.56
C ILE A 161 -9.47 28.43 -2.22
N THR A 162 -9.65 28.99 -3.42
CA THR A 162 -10.92 28.99 -4.15
C THR A 162 -10.72 28.69 -5.63
N GLY A 163 -11.82 28.36 -6.33
CA GLY A 163 -11.78 28.03 -7.75
C GLY A 163 -11.10 26.69 -8.03
N PHE A 164 -11.47 25.65 -7.29
CA PHE A 164 -11.01 24.29 -7.57
C PHE A 164 -11.59 23.80 -8.90
N SER A 165 -10.76 23.19 -9.74
CA SER A 165 -11.20 22.55 -10.99
C SER A 165 -11.86 21.19 -10.76
N MET A 166 -11.42 20.48 -9.71
CA MET A 166 -11.99 19.20 -9.30
C MET A 166 -12.55 19.31 -7.89
N HIS A 167 -13.68 18.63 -7.63
CA HIS A 167 -14.38 18.65 -6.36
C HIS A 167 -14.66 17.23 -5.86
N TYR A 168 -14.74 17.07 -4.54
CA TYR A 168 -15.37 15.90 -3.93
C TYR A 168 -16.90 15.97 -4.10
N ALA A 169 -17.58 14.85 -3.92
CA ALA A 169 -19.04 14.75 -3.88
C ALA A 169 -19.59 14.73 -2.44
N GLY A 170 -20.86 15.11 -2.29
CA GLY A 170 -21.58 15.09 -1.01
C GLY A 170 -20.98 16.05 0.02
N ARG A 171 -21.00 15.67 1.31
CA ARG A 171 -20.49 16.51 2.41
C ARG A 171 -19.05 16.95 2.23
N ALA A 172 -18.19 16.09 1.65
CA ALA A 172 -16.79 16.42 1.40
C ALA A 172 -16.60 17.62 0.46
N LYS A 173 -17.57 17.90 -0.43
CA LYS A 173 -17.59 19.10 -1.28
C LYS A 173 -17.61 20.39 -0.46
N ALA A 174 -18.58 20.50 0.46
CA ALA A 174 -18.70 21.67 1.32
C ALA A 174 -17.47 21.85 2.24
N LEU A 175 -16.85 20.74 2.65
CA LEU A 175 -15.62 20.77 3.43
C LEU A 175 -14.39 21.20 2.61
N LEU A 176 -14.37 20.93 1.31
CA LEU A 176 -13.37 21.47 0.39
C LEU A 176 -13.54 22.98 0.19
N GLU A 177 -14.78 23.43 -0.06
CA GLU A 177 -15.12 24.85 -0.27
C GLU A 177 -14.84 25.72 0.97
N SER A 178 -14.99 25.15 2.16
CA SER A 178 -14.60 25.79 3.43
C SER A 178 -13.11 25.65 3.78
N ASN A 179 -12.32 24.94 2.95
CA ASN A 179 -10.91 24.59 3.17
C ASN A 179 -10.64 23.75 4.42
N ALA A 180 -11.65 23.04 4.96
CA ALA A 180 -11.48 22.06 6.02
C ALA A 180 -10.81 20.77 5.51
N TYR A 181 -11.13 20.38 4.28
CA TYR A 181 -10.36 19.43 3.48
C TYR A 181 -9.76 20.15 2.27
N LEU A 182 -8.70 19.58 1.71
CA LEU A 182 -8.01 20.09 0.53
C LEU A 182 -7.83 18.96 -0.49
N ILE A 183 -7.59 19.38 -1.72
CA ILE A 183 -7.41 18.52 -2.89
C ILE A 183 -6.21 19.03 -3.69
N ALA A 184 -5.37 18.13 -4.18
CA ALA A 184 -4.33 18.44 -5.16
C ALA A 184 -3.84 17.16 -5.86
N PRO A 185 -3.31 17.27 -7.09
CA PRO A 185 -2.67 16.16 -7.80
C PRO A 185 -1.62 15.45 -6.95
N GLY A 186 -1.65 14.13 -6.93
CA GLY A 186 -0.67 13.31 -6.22
C GLY A 186 -0.74 13.34 -4.70
N LEU A 187 -1.75 13.98 -4.07
CA LEU A 187 -1.92 14.03 -2.61
C LEU A 187 -3.25 13.42 -2.16
N TYR A 188 -3.22 12.59 -1.11
CA TYR A 188 -4.44 12.05 -0.52
C TYR A 188 -5.12 13.08 0.38
N PRO A 189 -6.46 13.04 0.53
CA PRO A 189 -7.12 13.84 1.55
C PRO A 189 -6.64 13.47 2.96
N LYS A 190 -6.68 14.45 3.86
CA LYS A 190 -6.46 14.21 5.29
C LYS A 190 -7.40 13.10 5.77
N ASN A 191 -6.96 12.31 6.74
CA ASN A 191 -7.65 11.15 7.30
C ASN A 191 -7.86 9.97 6.34
N THR A 192 -7.22 9.96 5.16
CA THR A 192 -7.09 8.72 4.37
C THR A 192 -6.37 7.66 5.17
N GLU A 193 -6.90 6.46 5.15
CA GLU A 193 -6.36 5.28 5.83
C GLU A 193 -6.04 4.19 4.82
N PHE A 194 -4.95 3.45 5.07
CA PHE A 194 -4.58 2.25 4.36
C PHE A 194 -4.43 1.09 5.33
N LEU A 195 -4.94 -0.06 4.94
CA LEU A 195 -4.71 -1.34 5.60
C LEU A 195 -4.01 -2.27 4.62
N HIS A 196 -2.92 -2.87 5.05
CA HIS A 196 -2.11 -3.76 4.23
C HIS A 196 -1.84 -5.04 5.03
N SER A 197 -2.36 -6.17 4.59
CA SER A 197 -2.04 -7.45 5.23
C SER A 197 -0.97 -8.19 4.44
N VAL A 198 0.01 -8.74 5.16
CA VAL A 198 1.05 -9.61 4.61
C VAL A 198 0.76 -11.02 5.09
N ARG A 199 0.70 -11.98 4.18
CA ARG A 199 0.22 -13.33 4.48
C ARG A 199 1.18 -14.42 4.02
N TYR A 200 1.01 -15.59 4.62
CA TYR A 200 1.65 -16.81 4.14
C TYR A 200 1.12 -17.19 2.76
N ILE A 201 1.88 -18.03 2.07
CA ILE A 201 1.49 -18.58 0.78
C ILE A 201 0.83 -19.94 1.01
N ASP A 202 -0.42 -20.12 0.61
CA ASP A 202 -1.07 -21.43 0.56
C ASP A 202 -1.09 -21.95 -0.88
N THR A 203 -1.72 -23.10 -1.06
CA THR A 203 -1.84 -23.82 -2.34
C THR A 203 -3.30 -23.99 -2.71
N ASP A 204 -3.59 -23.99 -4.00
CA ASP A 204 -4.91 -24.39 -4.50
C ASP A 204 -5.24 -25.84 -4.10
N GLU A 205 -6.48 -26.24 -4.31
CA GLU A 205 -7.01 -27.55 -3.92
C GLU A 205 -6.25 -28.72 -4.58
N ASN A 206 -5.64 -28.47 -5.73
CA ASN A 206 -4.90 -29.45 -6.52
C ASN A 206 -3.38 -29.45 -6.23
N ASN A 207 -2.90 -28.54 -5.38
CA ASN A 207 -1.48 -28.25 -5.15
C ASN A 207 -0.70 -27.93 -6.45
N GLN A 208 -1.32 -27.23 -7.40
CA GLN A 208 -0.71 -26.86 -8.67
C GLN A 208 -0.30 -25.38 -8.74
N SER A 209 -1.06 -24.51 -8.09
CA SER A 209 -0.82 -23.07 -8.01
C SER A 209 -0.80 -22.59 -6.56
N ILE A 210 -0.22 -21.40 -6.34
CA ILE A 210 -0.32 -20.72 -5.06
C ILE A 210 -1.66 -20.01 -4.89
N LYS A 211 -2.04 -19.77 -3.64
CA LYS A 211 -3.11 -18.85 -3.25
C LYS A 211 -2.72 -18.11 -1.97
N MET A 212 -3.38 -16.99 -1.69
CA MET A 212 -3.21 -16.27 -0.44
C MET A 212 -3.71 -17.10 0.76
N ALA A 213 -2.91 -17.25 1.80
CA ALA A 213 -3.33 -17.96 3.00
C ALA A 213 -4.26 -17.12 3.89
N PRO A 214 -5.16 -17.74 4.66
CA PRO A 214 -5.96 -17.01 5.65
C PRO A 214 -5.13 -16.47 6.83
N ARG A 215 -3.97 -17.05 7.10
CA ARG A 215 -3.09 -16.63 8.20
C ARG A 215 -2.26 -15.42 7.81
N MET A 216 -2.33 -14.36 8.62
CA MET A 216 -1.52 -13.17 8.48
C MET A 216 -0.16 -13.34 9.17
N LYS A 217 0.88 -12.88 8.48
CA LYS A 217 2.20 -12.60 9.03
C LYS A 217 2.22 -11.24 9.72
N GLU A 218 1.66 -10.24 9.03
CA GLU A 218 1.58 -8.87 9.48
C GLU A 218 0.26 -8.22 9.07
N LEU A 219 -0.16 -7.22 9.84
CA LEU A 219 -1.21 -6.27 9.49
C LEU A 219 -0.66 -4.86 9.69
N ARG A 220 -0.50 -4.11 8.61
CA ARG A 220 0.11 -2.79 8.59
C ARG A 220 -0.96 -1.74 8.32
N TYR A 221 -0.91 -0.66 9.08
CA TYR A 221 -1.86 0.43 9.03
C TYR A 221 -1.13 1.74 8.78
N GLY A 222 -1.69 2.59 7.91
CA GLY A 222 -1.23 3.94 7.67
C GLY A 222 -2.39 4.92 7.71
N LYS A 223 -2.20 6.10 8.32
CA LYS A 223 -3.20 7.18 8.32
C LYS A 223 -2.57 8.54 8.02
N LYS A 224 -3.20 9.29 7.12
CA LYS A 224 -2.83 10.68 6.81
C LYS A 224 -3.33 11.60 7.92
N LEU A 225 -2.48 11.97 8.86
CA LEU A 225 -2.83 12.89 9.96
C LEU A 225 -2.87 14.35 9.52
N SER A 226 -2.04 14.73 8.56
CA SER A 226 -1.90 16.11 8.10
C SER A 226 -1.79 16.15 6.59
N TRP A 227 -2.54 17.06 5.95
CA TRP A 227 -2.36 17.35 4.53
C TRP A 227 -1.13 18.25 4.37
N VAL A 228 -0.12 17.77 3.64
CA VAL A 228 1.17 18.45 3.47
C VAL A 228 1.26 18.96 2.05
N ASN A 229 1.33 20.28 1.88
CA ASN A 229 1.32 20.89 0.56
C ASN A 229 2.67 20.75 -0.17
N TYR A 230 2.71 21.06 -1.47
CA TYR A 230 3.92 20.92 -2.28
C TYR A 230 5.13 21.71 -1.76
N ALA A 231 4.92 22.91 -1.21
CA ALA A 231 6.02 23.71 -0.66
C ALA A 231 6.60 23.06 0.61
N GLN A 232 5.75 22.49 1.47
CA GLN A 232 6.17 21.75 2.65
C GLN A 232 6.90 20.45 2.28
N LEU A 233 6.42 19.70 1.29
CA LEU A 233 7.09 18.49 0.78
C LEU A 233 8.45 18.82 0.17
N SER A 234 8.53 19.90 -0.61
CA SER A 234 9.80 20.39 -1.16
C SER A 234 10.77 20.79 -0.05
N ASN A 235 10.29 21.50 0.98
CA ASN A 235 11.13 21.89 2.13
C ASN A 235 11.60 20.69 2.95
N ALA A 236 10.76 19.67 3.13
CA ALA A 236 11.16 18.43 3.81
C ALA A 236 12.31 17.75 3.05
N THR A 237 12.20 17.65 1.72
CA THR A 237 13.26 17.07 0.87
C THR A 237 14.56 17.88 0.94
N LEU A 238 14.47 19.22 0.85
CA LEU A 238 15.64 20.10 0.98
C LEU A 238 16.27 20.02 2.38
N THR A 239 15.47 19.77 3.41
CA THR A 239 15.96 19.56 4.78
C THR A 239 16.73 18.26 4.87
N ASP A 240 16.22 17.16 4.32
CA ASP A 240 16.93 15.87 4.26
C ASP A 240 18.26 15.98 3.52
N ILE A 241 18.31 16.71 2.39
CA ILE A 241 19.56 16.98 1.65
C ILE A 241 20.55 17.74 2.52
N LYS A 242 20.09 18.82 3.17
CA LYS A 242 20.93 19.64 4.05
C LYS A 242 21.43 18.86 5.26
N GLU A 243 20.60 18.01 5.86
CA GLU A 243 21.00 17.20 7.01
C GLU A 243 22.08 16.20 6.65
N LYS A 244 21.94 15.51 5.50
CA LYS A 244 22.96 14.58 4.99
C LYS A 244 24.30 15.25 4.69
N ASP A 245 24.27 16.48 4.16
CA ASP A 245 25.48 17.24 3.83
C ASP A 245 26.16 17.85 5.06
N ALA A 246 25.39 18.52 5.92
CA ALA A 246 25.92 19.27 7.06
C ALA A 246 26.13 18.42 8.33
N PHE A 247 25.40 17.31 8.47
CA PHE A 247 25.42 16.43 9.65
C PHE A 247 25.37 14.94 9.27
N PRO A 248 26.32 14.43 8.45
CA PRO A 248 26.30 13.05 7.97
C PRO A 248 26.26 12.00 9.09
N ASP A 249 26.84 12.30 10.25
CA ASP A 249 26.88 11.40 11.42
C ASP A 249 25.60 11.46 12.28
N ARG A 250 24.65 12.33 11.97
CA ARG A 250 23.41 12.47 12.75
C ARG A 250 22.38 11.46 12.25
N LEU A 251 22.08 10.48 13.09
CA LEU A 251 20.96 9.57 12.83
C LEU A 251 19.63 10.31 12.88
N ARG A 252 18.76 9.97 11.92
CA ARG A 252 17.38 10.46 11.88
C ARG A 252 16.59 9.91 13.07
N THR A 253 15.92 10.79 13.80
CA THR A 253 14.95 10.40 14.83
C THR A 253 13.57 10.22 14.22
N ILE A 254 12.90 9.10 14.54
CA ILE A 254 11.54 8.82 14.10
C ILE A 254 10.60 8.95 15.30
N PRO A 255 9.73 9.97 15.38
CA PRO A 255 8.82 10.11 16.51
C PRO A 255 7.76 9.00 16.50
N GLY A 256 7.49 8.40 17.66
CA GLY A 256 6.47 7.36 17.79
C GLY A 256 6.72 6.37 18.91
N ASN A 257 5.83 5.39 19.02
CA ASN A 257 5.97 4.24 19.91
C ASN A 257 5.06 3.09 19.43
N THR A 258 5.18 1.91 20.05
CA THR A 258 4.37 0.71 19.80
C THR A 258 2.86 1.01 19.79
N GLU A 259 2.39 1.87 20.70
CA GLU A 259 0.97 2.10 20.95
C GLU A 259 0.33 3.08 19.96
N ASN A 260 1.04 4.14 19.59
CA ASN A 260 0.53 5.18 18.71
C ASN A 260 0.99 5.02 17.25
N GLY A 261 1.99 4.19 17.00
CA GLY A 261 2.69 4.10 15.73
C GLY A 261 3.84 5.11 15.59
N ALA A 262 4.42 5.17 14.39
CA ALA A 262 5.56 6.01 14.03
C ALA A 262 5.21 7.01 12.93
N LEU A 263 5.65 8.25 13.09
CA LEU A 263 5.47 9.32 12.11
C LEU A 263 6.54 9.26 11.03
N ASN A 264 6.15 9.42 9.77
CA ASN A 264 7.10 9.45 8.65
C ASN A 264 7.69 10.84 8.36
N GLY A 265 7.24 11.89 9.08
CA GLY A 265 7.65 13.27 8.87
C GLY A 265 6.96 13.99 7.69
N LEU A 266 6.10 13.30 6.93
CA LEU A 266 5.40 13.79 5.73
C LEU A 266 3.87 13.69 5.88
N GLY A 267 3.39 13.80 7.12
CA GLY A 267 1.97 13.84 7.45
C GLY A 267 1.29 12.49 7.64
N TRP A 268 2.03 11.38 7.62
CA TRP A 268 1.52 10.04 7.87
C TRP A 268 2.00 9.47 9.20
N ILE A 269 1.13 8.66 9.81
CA ILE A 269 1.49 7.76 10.91
C ILE A 269 1.30 6.31 10.46
N TYR A 270 2.24 5.44 10.83
CA TYR A 270 2.22 4.03 10.51
C TYR A 270 2.26 3.19 11.78
N GLN A 271 1.47 2.13 11.81
CA GLN A 271 1.46 1.16 12.90
C GLN A 271 1.36 -0.24 12.32
N GLY A 272 2.11 -1.19 12.86
CA GLY A 272 2.08 -2.58 12.43
C GLY A 272 1.68 -3.51 13.55
N PHE A 273 1.12 -4.65 13.16
CA PHE A 273 0.95 -5.82 14.00
C PHE A 273 1.63 -6.99 13.30
N ILE A 274 2.23 -7.89 14.08
CA ILE A 274 3.05 -8.99 13.58
C ILE A 274 2.77 -10.26 14.38
N GLU A 275 2.94 -11.42 13.74
CA GLU A 275 2.70 -12.72 14.36
C GLU A 275 3.66 -12.99 15.54
N ASP A 276 3.11 -13.37 16.69
CA ASP A 276 3.88 -13.80 17.86
C ASP A 276 4.23 -15.30 17.81
N ALA A 277 5.05 -15.77 18.75
CA ALA A 277 5.48 -17.17 18.80
C ALA A 277 4.32 -18.18 18.98
N LYS A 278 3.18 -17.74 19.55
CA LYS A 278 1.96 -18.55 19.68
C LYS A 278 1.12 -18.51 18.41
N GLY A 279 1.42 -17.59 17.51
CA GLY A 279 0.76 -17.43 16.24
C GLY A 279 -0.36 -16.39 16.22
N GLU A 280 -0.56 -15.65 17.32
CA GLU A 280 -1.50 -14.53 17.38
C GLU A 280 -0.83 -13.26 16.83
N LEU A 281 -1.61 -12.28 16.38
CA LEU A 281 -1.03 -10.96 16.08
C LEU A 281 -0.80 -10.17 17.38
N ARG A 282 0.33 -9.48 17.46
CA ARG A 282 0.69 -8.52 18.51
C ARG A 282 1.11 -7.18 17.88
N PRO A 283 1.04 -6.05 18.60
CA PRO A 283 1.67 -4.80 18.16
C PRO A 283 3.15 -4.99 17.83
N GLN A 284 3.59 -4.35 16.75
CA GLN A 284 5.00 -4.19 16.44
C GLN A 284 5.65 -3.27 17.47
N ASN A 285 6.84 -3.63 17.94
CA ASN A 285 7.65 -2.71 18.74
C ASN A 285 8.14 -1.51 17.88
N TYR A 286 8.90 -0.61 18.50
CA TYR A 286 9.36 0.60 17.83
C TYR A 286 10.26 0.30 16.63
N GLU A 287 11.33 -0.47 16.82
CA GLU A 287 12.28 -0.90 15.77
C GLU A 287 11.54 -1.66 14.66
N GLU A 288 10.56 -2.44 15.07
CA GLU A 288 9.73 -3.18 14.17
C GLU A 288 8.87 -2.25 13.28
N THR A 289 8.26 -1.22 13.85
CA THR A 289 7.45 -0.25 13.09
C THR A 289 8.30 0.64 12.19
N GLN A 290 9.56 0.91 12.57
CA GLN A 290 10.49 1.72 11.77
C GLN A 290 10.76 1.13 10.37
N TYR A 291 10.63 -0.19 10.19
CA TYR A 291 10.74 -0.85 8.89
C TYR A 291 9.80 -0.20 7.84
N CYS A 292 8.56 0.13 8.22
CA CYS A 292 7.61 0.80 7.35
C CYS A 292 8.08 2.21 6.94
N ILE A 293 8.70 2.95 7.86
CA ILE A 293 9.13 4.34 7.63
C ILE A 293 10.28 4.40 6.61
N GLY A 294 11.11 3.35 6.54
CA GLY A 294 12.13 3.22 5.50
C GLY A 294 11.54 3.38 4.10
N CYS A 295 10.45 2.66 3.82
CA CYS A 295 9.76 2.67 2.53
C CYS A 295 8.83 3.88 2.33
N HIS A 296 8.21 4.36 3.41
CA HIS A 296 7.17 5.38 3.38
C HIS A 296 7.67 6.78 3.79
N SER A 297 8.95 7.09 3.57
CA SER A 297 9.48 8.43 3.78
C SER A 297 10.12 9.01 2.51
N GLY A 298 11.43 9.29 2.52
CA GLY A 298 12.11 10.07 1.49
C GLY A 298 12.52 9.29 0.23
N ILE A 299 11.78 8.26 -0.18
CA ILE A 299 12.08 7.54 -1.43
C ILE A 299 11.45 8.29 -2.61
N GLY A 300 12.17 8.43 -3.72
CA GLY A 300 11.71 9.19 -4.89
C GLY A 300 10.62 8.54 -5.75
N ALA A 301 10.21 7.30 -5.45
CA ALA A 301 9.32 6.48 -6.29
C ALA A 301 7.91 6.30 -5.69
N VAL A 302 7.39 7.32 -5.00
CA VAL A 302 6.11 7.28 -4.28
C VAL A 302 5.23 8.50 -4.59
N ALA A 303 3.91 8.34 -4.51
CA ALA A 303 2.96 9.44 -4.44
C ALA A 303 2.49 9.62 -2.99
N ASP A 304 2.70 10.82 -2.46
CA ASP A 304 2.34 11.19 -1.08
C ASP A 304 2.81 10.16 -0.05
N SER A 305 4.07 9.72 -0.17
CA SER A 305 4.68 8.69 0.70
C SER A 305 4.03 7.30 0.61
N THR A 306 3.32 6.96 -0.46
CA THR A 306 2.70 5.64 -0.68
C THR A 306 2.96 5.10 -2.10
N PHE A 307 2.80 3.78 -2.27
CA PHE A 307 2.98 3.10 -3.58
C PHE A 307 1.66 2.73 -4.28
N VAL A 308 0.52 2.99 -3.64
CA VAL A 308 -0.69 2.19 -3.84
C VAL A 308 -1.53 2.58 -5.06
N PHE A 309 -2.20 3.74 -5.06
CA PHE A 309 -3.09 4.10 -6.18
C PHE A 309 -2.35 4.31 -7.50
N GLN A 310 -1.07 4.69 -7.50
CA GLN A 310 -0.28 4.73 -8.74
C GLN A 310 -0.20 3.36 -9.42
N ARG A 311 -0.25 2.27 -8.65
CA ARG A 311 -0.15 0.89 -9.13
C ARG A 311 -1.49 0.17 -9.20
N LYS A 312 -2.59 0.78 -8.73
CA LYS A 312 -3.95 0.21 -8.80
C LYS A 312 -4.33 -0.10 -10.24
N PHE A 313 -4.91 -1.27 -10.48
CA PHE A 313 -5.45 -1.66 -11.78
C PHE A 313 -6.55 -0.69 -12.26
N ASP A 314 -6.63 -0.53 -13.57
CA ASP A 314 -7.64 0.31 -14.21
C ASP A 314 -8.95 -0.45 -14.46
N LYS A 315 -9.88 0.20 -15.16
CA LYS A 315 -11.21 -0.33 -15.45
C LYS A 315 -11.20 -1.60 -16.33
N SER A 316 -10.11 -1.88 -17.05
CA SER A 316 -10.02 -3.06 -17.93
C SER A 316 -9.86 -4.38 -17.16
N HIS A 317 -9.48 -4.31 -15.89
CA HIS A 317 -9.27 -5.47 -15.03
C HIS A 317 -10.56 -5.91 -14.31
N PHE A 318 -10.51 -7.09 -13.70
CA PHE A 318 -11.62 -7.66 -12.92
C PHE A 318 -12.21 -6.64 -11.94
N GLN A 319 -13.54 -6.51 -11.92
CA GLN A 319 -14.29 -5.55 -11.11
C GLN A 319 -13.74 -4.11 -11.17
N GLN A 320 -13.24 -3.68 -12.33
CA GLN A 320 -12.66 -2.35 -12.55
C GLN A 320 -11.49 -2.03 -11.60
N GLY A 321 -10.75 -3.06 -11.18
CA GLY A 321 -9.67 -2.95 -10.20
C GLY A 321 -10.14 -2.82 -8.74
N TRP A 322 -11.44 -2.86 -8.45
CA TRP A 322 -12.01 -2.77 -7.10
C TRP A 322 -12.38 -4.14 -6.55
N TYR A 323 -11.38 -4.93 -6.23
CA TYR A 323 -11.53 -6.26 -5.67
C TYR A 323 -10.36 -6.59 -4.75
N HIS A 324 -10.59 -7.51 -3.83
CA HIS A 324 -9.54 -8.20 -3.11
C HIS A 324 -9.03 -9.37 -3.94
N TRP A 325 -7.72 -9.64 -3.95
CA TRP A 325 -7.10 -10.71 -4.73
C TRP A 325 -7.90 -12.03 -4.66
N THR A 326 -8.33 -12.46 -3.47
CA THR A 326 -9.07 -13.73 -3.30
C THR A 326 -10.43 -13.80 -4.02
N GLN A 327 -10.93 -12.71 -4.59
CA GLN A 327 -12.18 -12.68 -5.36
C GLN A 327 -11.96 -12.99 -6.84
N ASP A 328 -10.74 -12.87 -7.35
CA ASP A 328 -10.39 -13.24 -8.72
C ASP A 328 -9.80 -14.65 -8.73
N ALA A 329 -10.45 -15.56 -9.45
CA ALA A 329 -9.99 -16.95 -9.60
C ALA A 329 -8.64 -17.05 -10.33
N ASN A 330 -8.27 -16.05 -11.14
CA ASN A 330 -6.98 -16.01 -11.81
C ASN A 330 -5.87 -15.44 -10.91
N GLY A 331 -6.23 -14.69 -9.87
CA GLY A 331 -5.27 -13.99 -9.03
C GLY A 331 -4.41 -13.01 -9.85
N LEU A 332 -3.10 -13.29 -9.96
CA LEU A 332 -2.18 -12.53 -10.80
C LEU A 332 -1.95 -13.13 -12.20
N LYS A 333 -2.62 -14.23 -12.54
CA LYS A 333 -2.51 -14.86 -13.87
C LYS A 333 -3.19 -14.02 -14.94
N ASN A 334 -2.68 -14.07 -16.15
CA ASN A 334 -3.17 -13.31 -17.32
C ASN A 334 -3.19 -11.79 -17.10
N ILE A 335 -2.33 -11.28 -16.22
CA ILE A 335 -2.13 -9.85 -16.04
C ILE A 335 -0.89 -9.47 -16.83
N LYS A 336 -1.08 -8.58 -17.81
CA LYS A 336 0.00 -8.04 -18.63
C LYS A 336 0.97 -7.23 -17.78
N GLU A 337 2.24 -7.26 -18.18
CA GLU A 337 3.26 -6.45 -17.54
C GLU A 337 2.96 -4.94 -17.66
N PRO A 338 3.14 -4.15 -16.59
CA PRO A 338 3.01 -2.70 -16.70
C PRO A 338 4.20 -2.10 -17.44
N THR A 339 3.95 -1.02 -18.18
CA THR A 339 4.99 -0.29 -18.90
C THR A 339 5.40 0.98 -18.14
N THR A 340 6.69 1.32 -18.16
CA THR A 340 7.18 2.61 -17.66
C THR A 340 6.73 3.77 -18.56
N PRO A 341 6.81 5.04 -18.11
CA PRO A 341 6.52 6.20 -18.96
C PRO A 341 7.34 6.25 -20.26
N GLU A 342 8.55 5.67 -20.25
CA GLU A 342 9.45 5.58 -21.40
C GLU A 342 9.05 4.44 -22.36
N GLY A 343 8.07 3.61 -21.99
CA GLY A 343 7.57 2.50 -22.80
C GLY A 343 8.31 1.17 -22.62
N ASN A 344 9.13 1.04 -21.56
CA ASN A 344 9.78 -0.23 -21.24
C ASN A 344 8.84 -1.13 -20.42
N ASP A 345 8.96 -2.44 -20.59
CA ASP A 345 8.31 -3.44 -19.74
C ASP A 345 8.95 -3.43 -18.32
N GLU A 346 8.20 -3.05 -17.29
CA GLU A 346 8.73 -2.65 -15.97
C GLU A 346 9.47 -3.79 -15.23
N TYR A 347 8.91 -5.00 -15.23
CA TYR A 347 9.45 -6.18 -14.54
C TYR A 347 10.64 -6.78 -15.31
N SER A 348 10.58 -6.77 -16.63
CA SER A 348 11.65 -7.16 -17.53
C SER A 348 12.84 -6.21 -17.38
N GLN A 349 12.58 -4.90 -17.35
CA GLN A 349 13.60 -3.89 -17.05
C GLN A 349 14.18 -4.08 -15.64
N TYR A 350 13.34 -4.39 -14.64
CA TYR A 350 13.83 -4.69 -13.29
C TYR A 350 14.78 -5.89 -13.29
N LEU A 351 14.44 -6.98 -13.98
CA LEU A 351 15.30 -8.16 -14.07
C LEU A 351 16.60 -7.85 -14.82
N GLU A 352 16.53 -7.07 -15.90
CA GLU A 352 17.70 -6.64 -16.68
C GLU A 352 18.67 -5.81 -15.83
N VAL A 353 18.17 -4.83 -15.08
CA VAL A 353 19.00 -3.92 -14.27
C VAL A 353 19.47 -4.58 -12.97
N ASN A 354 18.59 -5.30 -12.28
CA ASN A 354 18.92 -5.89 -10.98
C ASN A 354 19.69 -7.20 -11.12
N HIS A 355 19.56 -7.93 -12.23
CA HIS A 355 20.09 -9.28 -12.41
C HIS A 355 19.67 -10.26 -11.29
N ALA A 356 18.48 -10.05 -10.72
CA ALA A 356 17.86 -10.90 -9.72
C ALA A 356 16.37 -10.57 -9.51
N GLY A 357 15.63 -11.53 -8.94
CA GLY A 357 14.23 -11.37 -8.58
C GLY A 357 13.96 -10.82 -7.18
N ASP A 358 15.01 -10.48 -6.43
CA ASP A 358 14.95 -10.03 -5.04
C ASP A 358 16.15 -9.13 -4.69
N GLU A 359 16.03 -8.42 -3.58
CA GLU A 359 17.01 -7.45 -3.07
C GLU A 359 18.33 -8.11 -2.65
N PHE A 360 18.27 -9.38 -2.25
CA PHE A 360 19.40 -10.15 -1.74
C PHE A 360 20.06 -11.04 -2.81
N ARG A 361 19.51 -11.05 -4.03
CA ARG A 361 19.93 -11.96 -5.13
C ARG A 361 19.96 -13.42 -4.68
N ALA A 362 18.98 -13.83 -3.87
CA ALA A 362 18.88 -15.13 -3.23
C ALA A 362 17.73 -15.98 -3.79
N ASN A 363 16.90 -15.43 -4.68
CA ASN A 363 15.82 -16.16 -5.33
C ASN A 363 16.35 -17.08 -6.44
N SER A 364 16.89 -18.25 -6.06
CA SER A 364 17.46 -19.22 -7.00
C SER A 364 16.47 -19.73 -8.06
N GLU A 365 15.16 -19.73 -7.78
CA GLU A 365 14.14 -20.16 -8.75
C GLU A 365 13.99 -19.13 -9.87
N VAL A 366 13.93 -17.84 -9.53
CA VAL A 366 13.93 -16.75 -10.53
C VAL A 366 15.28 -16.70 -11.26
N MET A 367 16.39 -16.83 -10.54
CA MET A 367 17.73 -16.83 -11.15
C MET A 367 17.87 -17.93 -12.21
N ALA A 368 17.45 -19.16 -11.90
CA ALA A 368 17.53 -20.27 -12.84
C ALA A 368 16.53 -20.16 -14.01
N LYS A 369 15.41 -19.45 -13.82
CA LYS A 369 14.36 -19.28 -14.82
C LYS A 369 14.71 -18.18 -15.83
N PHE A 370 15.24 -17.04 -15.38
CA PHE A 370 15.36 -15.84 -16.22
C PHE A 370 16.78 -15.53 -16.67
N PHE A 371 17.82 -16.14 -16.10
CA PHE A 371 19.21 -15.76 -16.41
C PHE A 371 20.01 -16.93 -16.96
N ASP A 372 20.86 -16.63 -17.95
CA ASP A 372 21.79 -17.59 -18.52
C ASP A 372 23.02 -17.82 -17.60
N ALA A 373 23.95 -18.67 -18.04
CA ALA A 373 25.17 -18.95 -17.30
C ALA A 373 26.09 -17.72 -17.10
N ASN A 374 25.90 -16.65 -17.89
CA ASN A 374 26.63 -15.40 -17.78
C ASN A 374 25.90 -14.36 -16.92
N GLY A 375 24.71 -14.69 -16.37
CA GLY A 375 23.87 -13.76 -15.62
C GLY A 375 23.12 -12.75 -16.50
N SER A 376 23.03 -13.01 -17.81
CA SER A 376 22.26 -12.18 -18.75
C SER A 376 20.81 -12.65 -18.81
N LEU A 377 19.88 -11.70 -18.95
CA LEU A 377 18.45 -11.99 -19.07
C LEU A 377 18.16 -12.81 -20.33
N ILE A 378 17.43 -13.90 -20.19
CA ILE A 378 16.99 -14.75 -21.30
C ILE A 378 15.76 -14.11 -21.95
N GLY A 379 15.93 -13.56 -23.15
CA GLY A 379 14.86 -12.81 -23.85
C GLY A 379 13.55 -13.59 -24.00
N SER A 380 13.60 -14.88 -24.36
CA SER A 380 12.40 -15.72 -24.50
C SER A 380 11.66 -16.00 -23.18
N GLU A 381 12.32 -15.79 -22.03
CA GLU A 381 11.71 -15.92 -20.71
C GLU A 381 11.09 -14.59 -20.27
N ALA A 382 11.77 -13.48 -20.57
CA ALA A 382 11.23 -12.13 -20.37
C ALA A 382 9.96 -11.89 -21.21
N GLU A 383 9.94 -12.32 -22.48
CA GLU A 383 8.76 -12.18 -23.36
C GLU A 383 7.47 -12.80 -22.81
N LYS A 384 7.58 -13.82 -21.94
CA LYS A 384 6.41 -14.45 -21.29
C LYS A 384 5.76 -13.53 -20.26
N LEU A 385 6.51 -12.59 -19.69
CA LEU A 385 6.01 -11.63 -18.69
C LEU A 385 5.06 -10.61 -19.29
N HIS A 386 5.28 -10.25 -20.55
CA HIS A 386 4.48 -9.23 -21.24
C HIS A 386 2.97 -9.57 -21.22
N ASP A 387 2.64 -10.86 -21.28
CA ASP A 387 1.26 -11.34 -21.23
C ASP A 387 0.82 -11.83 -19.83
N ASP A 388 1.74 -12.30 -18.99
CA ASP A 388 1.42 -12.85 -17.68
C ASP A 388 2.54 -12.67 -16.63
N ILE A 389 2.41 -11.64 -15.78
CA ILE A 389 3.34 -11.38 -14.68
C ILE A 389 3.42 -12.53 -13.67
N SER A 390 2.40 -13.39 -13.56
CA SER A 390 2.46 -14.53 -12.64
C SER A 390 3.60 -15.50 -12.98
N TYR A 391 4.10 -15.49 -14.22
CA TYR A 391 5.24 -16.30 -14.64
C TYR A 391 6.52 -15.99 -13.84
N LEU A 392 6.71 -14.72 -13.45
CA LEU A 392 7.74 -14.26 -12.51
C LEU A 392 7.29 -14.36 -11.06
N LEU A 393 6.09 -13.86 -10.77
CA LEU A 393 5.66 -13.59 -9.39
C LEU A 393 5.28 -14.85 -8.61
N TYR A 394 4.78 -15.89 -9.27
CA TYR A 394 4.36 -17.11 -8.58
C TYR A 394 5.55 -18.07 -8.40
N PRO A 395 5.86 -18.47 -7.15
CA PRO A 395 6.85 -19.52 -6.92
C PRO A 395 6.26 -20.90 -7.21
N SER A 396 7.14 -21.87 -7.38
CA SER A 396 6.79 -23.27 -7.23
C SER A 396 6.17 -23.56 -5.85
N VAL A 397 5.30 -24.56 -5.78
CA VAL A 397 4.70 -25.03 -4.51
C VAL A 397 5.77 -25.49 -3.52
N ALA A 398 6.89 -26.05 -4.01
CA ALA A 398 8.02 -26.45 -3.19
C ALA A 398 8.66 -25.23 -2.52
N ARG A 399 9.02 -24.21 -3.30
CA ARG A 399 9.60 -22.97 -2.79
C ARG A 399 8.67 -22.23 -1.83
N ALA A 400 7.37 -22.14 -2.14
CA ALA A 400 6.38 -21.56 -1.24
C ALA A 400 6.40 -22.23 0.15
N LYS A 401 6.45 -23.56 0.21
CA LYS A 401 6.54 -24.31 1.47
C LYS A 401 7.86 -24.06 2.21
N GLU A 402 8.98 -23.96 1.49
CA GLU A 402 10.28 -23.64 2.09
C GLU A 402 10.31 -22.23 2.69
N LEU A 403 9.83 -21.23 1.95
CA LEU A 403 9.75 -19.83 2.42
C LEU A 403 8.84 -19.71 3.65
N ASN A 404 7.70 -20.39 3.65
CA ASN A 404 6.81 -20.41 4.81
C ASN A 404 7.47 -21.05 6.05
N LYS A 405 8.28 -22.11 5.87
CA LYS A 405 9.04 -22.73 6.96
C LYS A 405 10.14 -21.79 7.46
N ALA A 406 10.88 -21.15 6.55
CA ALA A 406 11.90 -20.17 6.90
C ALA A 406 11.32 -19.01 7.70
N TYR A 407 10.19 -18.43 7.26
CA TYR A 407 9.50 -17.39 8.01
C TYR A 407 9.02 -17.87 9.38
N LYS A 408 8.57 -19.13 9.50
CA LYS A 408 8.13 -19.69 10.77
C LYS A 408 9.24 -19.75 11.82
N VAL A 409 10.50 -19.94 11.41
CA VAL A 409 11.66 -19.85 12.32
C VAL A 409 11.78 -18.44 12.91
N ILE A 410 11.65 -17.40 12.08
CA ILE A 410 11.67 -15.99 12.54
C ILE A 410 10.55 -15.74 13.55
N VAL A 411 9.35 -16.29 13.30
CA VAL A 411 8.19 -16.20 14.20
C VAL A 411 8.46 -16.91 15.52
N GLU A 412 9.00 -18.13 15.51
CA GLU A 412 9.24 -18.90 16.74
C GLU A 412 10.32 -18.26 17.61
N GLU A 413 11.35 -17.67 16.98
CA GLU A 413 12.43 -16.96 17.65
C GLU A 413 12.06 -15.51 18.03
N GLN A 414 11.02 -14.94 17.43
CA GLN A 414 10.67 -13.52 17.50
C GLN A 414 11.86 -12.62 17.09
N SER A 415 12.60 -13.05 16.07
CA SER A 415 13.86 -12.42 15.63
C SER A 415 13.68 -11.32 14.57
N TYR A 416 12.47 -10.77 14.42
CA TYR A 416 12.11 -9.78 13.40
C TYR A 416 12.99 -8.53 13.34
N ILE A 417 13.59 -8.13 14.46
CA ILE A 417 14.49 -6.97 14.53
C ILE A 417 15.80 -7.19 13.74
N TYR A 418 16.16 -8.44 13.47
CA TYR A 418 17.34 -8.81 12.68
C TYR A 418 17.02 -9.01 11.19
N GLY A 419 15.74 -8.98 10.83
CA GLY A 419 15.26 -9.23 9.47
C GLY A 419 13.91 -9.94 9.49
N ARG A 420 13.06 -9.62 8.51
CA ARG A 420 11.72 -10.22 8.36
C ARG A 420 11.52 -10.98 7.07
N ASP A 421 12.40 -10.74 6.11
CA ASP A 421 12.34 -11.37 4.80
C ASP A 421 12.85 -12.80 4.92
N ALA A 422 12.01 -13.75 4.51
CA ALA A 422 12.31 -15.15 4.67
C ALA A 422 13.32 -15.61 3.62
N HIS A 423 14.48 -16.11 4.06
CA HIS A 423 15.47 -16.73 3.18
C HIS A 423 15.72 -18.20 3.57
N VAL A 424 15.80 -19.08 2.57
CA VAL A 424 15.95 -20.53 2.77
C VAL A 424 17.42 -20.92 3.05
N LYS A 425 18.36 -20.10 2.61
CA LYS A 425 19.81 -20.26 2.82
C LYS A 425 20.39 -18.94 3.34
N PRO A 426 21.55 -18.97 4.03
CA PRO A 426 22.26 -17.74 4.38
C PRO A 426 22.50 -16.88 3.13
N VAL A 427 22.23 -15.57 3.25
CA VAL A 427 22.49 -14.62 2.17
C VAL A 427 23.98 -14.30 2.12
N GLU A 428 24.59 -14.43 0.94
CA GLU A 428 26.03 -14.19 0.75
C GLU A 428 26.32 -12.83 0.08
N ASN A 429 25.32 -12.20 -0.55
CA ASN A 429 25.45 -10.93 -1.26
C ASN A 429 25.21 -9.70 -0.34
N VAL A 430 25.47 -9.84 0.95
CA VAL A 430 25.29 -8.78 1.95
C VAL A 430 26.56 -8.60 2.76
N HIS A 431 26.82 -7.36 3.17
CA HIS A 431 27.92 -7.05 4.09
C HIS A 431 27.59 -7.59 5.49
N ARG A 432 28.48 -8.40 6.07
CA ARG A 432 28.35 -8.85 7.47
C ARG A 432 28.55 -7.70 8.45
N GLU A 433 29.46 -6.79 8.09
CA GLU A 433 29.77 -5.57 8.80
C GLU A 433 29.95 -4.47 7.74
N ALA A 434 29.48 -3.26 8.05
CA ALA A 434 29.66 -2.09 7.21
C ALA A 434 30.47 -1.06 7.99
N GLU A 435 31.63 -0.67 7.46
CA GLU A 435 32.41 0.42 8.04
C GLU A 435 31.76 1.76 7.67
N ILE A 436 31.74 2.69 8.63
CA ILE A 436 31.32 4.07 8.38
C ILE A 436 32.13 4.64 7.21
N ASP A 437 31.48 5.40 6.34
CA ASP A 437 32.04 5.99 5.11
C ASP A 437 32.47 5.01 4.02
N THR A 438 32.13 3.71 4.12
CA THR A 438 32.31 2.77 3.00
C THR A 438 31.51 3.28 1.79
N PRO A 439 32.16 3.57 0.63
CA PRO A 439 31.43 4.00 -0.54
C PRO A 439 30.50 2.90 -1.02
N THR A 440 29.24 3.25 -1.31
CA THR A 440 28.24 2.29 -1.84
C THR A 440 28.64 1.72 -3.20
N ARG A 441 29.60 2.36 -3.89
CA ARG A 441 30.04 2.07 -5.27
C ARG A 441 28.89 2.12 -6.30
N VAL A 442 27.74 2.65 -5.90
CA VAL A 442 26.63 2.96 -6.81
C VAL A 442 27.02 4.21 -7.59
N THR A 443 27.07 4.09 -8.92
CA THR A 443 27.23 5.24 -9.80
C THR A 443 25.84 5.75 -10.18
N VAL A 444 25.63 7.06 -10.07
CA VAL A 444 24.37 7.67 -10.53
C VAL A 444 24.32 7.53 -12.04
N VAL A 445 23.47 6.63 -12.54
CA VAL A 445 23.12 6.56 -13.95
C VAL A 445 22.15 7.72 -14.19
N LYS A 446 22.62 8.78 -14.85
CA LYS A 446 21.73 9.82 -15.38
C LYS A 446 21.07 9.25 -16.62
N TYR A 447 19.79 8.95 -16.52
CA TYR A 447 18.93 8.66 -17.68
C TYR A 447 18.53 9.96 -18.36
#